data_AF-S8EFT1-F1
#
_entry.id   AF-S8EFT1-F1
#
_cell.length_a   1.000
_cell.length_b   1.000
_cell.length_c   1.000
_cell.angle_alpha   90.00
_cell.angle_beta   90.00
_cell.angle_gamma   90.00
#
_symmetry.space_group_name_H-M   'P 1'
#
loop_
_entity.id
_entity.type
_entity.pdbx_description
1 polymer ?
#
loop_
_entity_poly.entity_id
_entity_poly.type
_entity_poly.pdbx_seq_one_letter_code
_entity_poly.pdbx_strand_id
1 'polypeptide(L)'
;MAQDEIKRLTGKLTRQEERIEELRDIHRLESKSQTEQIDKLKAQIDEAEALLKATQGSTTRAEEEATKQKTEVEHLKKEMERLKGNVKDEEEKRVKAVGLLKTVRQKLVKAEKERDDVLKEVQSVKDKDKGELEKERAEKADLKREIERMNAERETALNGLKAHFDKEVVALKEKHEKELAAMKSQFELEAITTKTSLARDLENKGLRITDLESLVRTLEGEKDEFFDQLQLRQAELESSRSRLESLEGQTTEFQYQLREANDRIALLTEELSDARREQETKALSIGPSAEEVSRLLSAAEGKYESRISDLRNRLNTIEREREEGDALWSRKLADKSRELDSLKDILNSSARSREQQSENVEALKEEIDRLKEEVMASQLRISDMRTQADHAMEVENGLKSQVTDLTARVSALQQLVEDGKAREAQLRAHNKTLREELRKVQSSAALLERQRNPGVGYWASRQDPNGDKSPRSSIDGRDSPSRPSSPALSQSDEEINVEYLRNVILQFLEHKEMRPHLVRILSTILRFTPQETRRLVSKV
;
A
#
# COMPACT_ATOMS: atom_id res chain seq x y z
N MET A 1 -90.42 77.15 202.19
CA MET A 1 -90.71 77.47 200.77
C MET A 1 -89.42 77.36 199.95
N ALA A 2 -88.79 76.17 199.93
CA ALA A 2 -87.46 75.96 199.33
C ALA A 2 -87.40 74.70 198.42
N GLN A 3 -88.52 74.01 198.20
CA GLN A 3 -88.59 72.77 197.41
C GLN A 3 -89.09 72.97 195.97
N ASP A 4 -89.76 74.08 195.66
CA ASP A 4 -90.31 74.31 194.32
C ASP A 4 -89.32 74.93 193.33
N GLU A 5 -88.33 75.69 193.82
CA GLU A 5 -87.28 76.29 192.96
C GLU A 5 -86.32 75.21 192.40
N ILE A 6 -86.07 74.14 193.19
CA ILE A 6 -85.18 73.04 192.79
C ILE A 6 -85.78 72.26 191.62
N LYS A 7 -87.09 71.96 191.65
CA LYS A 7 -87.78 71.28 190.53
C LYS A 7 -87.75 72.09 189.23
N ARG A 8 -87.83 73.42 189.33
CA ARG A 8 -87.77 74.30 188.15
C ARG A 8 -86.37 74.32 187.51
N LEU A 9 -85.31 74.25 188.32
CA LEU A 9 -83.94 74.22 187.82
C LEU A 9 -83.58 72.84 187.24
N THR A 10 -84.06 71.75 187.81
CA THR A 10 -83.87 70.41 187.23
C THR A 10 -84.51 70.27 185.85
N GLY A 11 -85.70 70.84 185.62
CA GLY A 11 -86.36 70.84 184.31
C GLY A 11 -85.72 71.73 183.25
N LYS A 12 -84.82 72.65 183.62
CA LYS A 12 -84.02 73.44 182.66
C LYS A 12 -82.74 72.72 182.24
N LEU A 13 -82.18 71.86 183.09
CA LEU A 13 -80.97 71.11 182.79
C LEU A 13 -81.25 69.98 181.79
N THR A 14 -82.35 69.25 181.96
CA THR A 14 -82.75 68.18 181.01
C THR A 14 -83.02 68.71 179.60
N ARG A 15 -83.62 69.91 179.49
CA ARG A 15 -83.79 70.57 178.18
C ARG A 15 -82.48 71.03 177.54
N GLN A 16 -81.43 71.27 178.33
CA GLN A 16 -80.11 71.56 177.79
C GLN A 16 -79.38 70.29 177.34
N GLU A 17 -79.61 69.15 178.00
CA GLU A 17 -79.04 67.87 177.60
C GLU A 17 -79.68 67.35 176.30
N GLU A 18 -81.01 67.37 176.18
CA GLU A 18 -81.72 66.96 174.95
C GLU A 18 -81.28 67.78 173.73
N ARG A 19 -81.08 69.09 173.90
CA ARG A 19 -80.66 69.98 172.80
C ARG A 19 -79.20 69.78 172.39
N ILE A 20 -78.34 69.35 173.31
CA ILE A 20 -76.95 69.01 172.99
C ILE A 20 -76.86 67.65 172.29
N GLU A 21 -77.74 66.71 172.63
CA GLU A 21 -77.83 65.40 171.96
C GLU A 21 -78.31 65.55 170.51
N GLU A 22 -79.34 66.37 170.26
CA GLU A 22 -79.81 66.68 168.90
C GLU A 22 -78.72 67.33 168.04
N LEU A 23 -77.93 68.25 168.59
CA LEU A 23 -76.81 68.89 167.86
C LEU A 23 -75.70 67.91 167.50
N ARG A 24 -75.45 66.89 168.33
CA ARG A 24 -74.46 65.85 168.04
C ARG A 24 -74.93 64.92 166.93
N ASP A 25 -76.22 64.58 166.91
CA ASP A 25 -76.80 63.76 165.85
C ASP A 25 -76.84 64.49 164.49
N ILE A 26 -77.12 65.81 164.50
CA ILE A 26 -77.06 66.64 163.29
C ILE A 26 -75.62 66.65 162.71
N HIS A 27 -74.60 66.88 163.53
CA HIS A 27 -73.20 66.89 163.06
C HIS A 27 -72.73 65.51 162.54
N ARG A 28 -73.23 64.42 163.10
CA ARG A 28 -72.87 63.06 162.66
C ARG A 28 -73.46 62.72 161.30
N LEU A 29 -74.70 63.14 161.05
CA LEU A 29 -75.36 62.95 159.76
C LEU A 29 -74.73 63.84 158.68
N GLU A 30 -74.36 65.07 159.03
CA GLU A 30 -73.73 66.00 158.09
C GLU A 30 -72.31 65.56 157.72
N SER A 31 -71.53 65.06 158.68
CA SER A 31 -70.19 64.50 158.41
C SER A 31 -70.26 63.23 157.55
N LYS A 32 -71.24 62.34 157.78
CA LYS A 32 -71.46 61.19 156.89
C LYS A 32 -71.85 61.62 155.47
N SER A 33 -72.76 62.59 155.34
CA SER A 33 -73.19 63.14 154.04
C SER A 33 -72.03 63.76 153.26
N GLN A 34 -71.15 64.50 153.92
CA GLN A 34 -69.99 65.11 153.27
C GLN A 34 -68.97 64.06 152.82
N THR A 35 -68.78 62.98 153.59
CA THR A 35 -67.83 61.92 153.23
C THR A 35 -68.30 61.14 152.01
N GLU A 36 -69.60 60.79 151.93
CA GLU A 36 -70.17 60.11 150.75
C GLU A 36 -70.11 60.94 149.47
N GLN A 37 -70.22 62.27 149.59
CA GLN A 37 -70.13 63.16 148.43
C GLN A 37 -68.69 63.30 147.91
N ILE A 38 -67.69 63.26 148.80
CA ILE A 38 -66.27 63.24 148.42
C ILE A 38 -65.91 61.93 147.71
N ASP A 39 -66.41 60.78 148.18
CA ASP A 39 -66.12 59.49 147.55
C ASP A 39 -66.78 59.37 146.16
N LYS A 40 -67.99 59.92 145.96
CA LYS A 40 -68.61 60.01 144.64
C LYS A 40 -67.80 60.86 143.66
N LEU A 41 -67.26 61.99 144.10
CA LEU A 41 -66.46 62.87 143.23
C LEU A 41 -65.12 62.22 142.83
N LYS A 42 -64.49 61.45 143.72
CA LYS A 42 -63.27 60.69 143.36
C LYS A 42 -63.55 59.60 142.33
N ALA A 43 -64.62 58.84 142.51
CA ALA A 43 -65.02 57.82 141.53
C ALA A 43 -65.28 58.44 140.13
N GLN A 44 -65.88 59.63 140.08
CA GLN A 44 -66.10 60.35 138.82
C GLN A 44 -64.80 60.84 138.16
N ILE A 45 -63.79 61.23 138.96
CA ILE A 45 -62.48 61.63 138.44
C ILE A 45 -61.74 60.42 137.87
N ASP A 46 -61.72 59.29 138.59
CA ASP A 46 -61.08 58.06 138.11
C ASP A 46 -61.74 57.53 136.82
N GLU A 47 -63.07 57.64 136.71
CA GLU A 47 -63.81 57.27 135.49
C GLU A 47 -63.49 58.22 134.31
N ALA A 48 -63.37 59.53 134.57
CA ALA A 48 -63.01 60.51 133.55
C ALA A 48 -61.56 60.32 133.05
N GLU A 49 -60.61 60.03 133.94
CA GLU A 49 -59.21 59.75 133.56
C GLU A 49 -59.10 58.45 132.73
N ALA A 50 -59.87 57.41 133.08
CA ALA A 50 -59.93 56.17 132.31
C ALA A 50 -60.46 56.41 130.88
N LEU A 51 -61.50 57.22 130.72
CA LEU A 51 -62.06 57.56 129.40
C LEU A 51 -61.10 58.41 128.55
N LEU A 52 -60.33 59.31 129.17
CA LEU A 52 -59.37 60.16 128.47
C LEU A 52 -58.16 59.36 127.96
N LYS A 53 -57.71 58.38 128.75
CA LYS A 53 -56.64 57.45 128.34
C LYS A 53 -57.07 56.52 127.21
N ALA A 54 -58.33 56.09 127.20
CA ALA A 54 -58.91 55.29 126.11
C ALA A 54 -59.02 56.08 124.79
N THR A 55 -59.41 57.36 124.86
CA THR A 55 -59.53 58.22 123.67
C THR A 55 -58.17 58.61 123.09
N GLN A 56 -57.15 58.86 123.92
CA GLN A 56 -55.78 59.06 123.40
C GLN A 56 -55.26 57.81 122.67
N GLY A 57 -55.51 56.61 123.20
CA GLY A 57 -55.11 55.35 122.54
C GLY A 57 -55.86 55.05 121.24
N SER A 58 -57.12 55.47 121.10
CA SER A 58 -57.85 55.33 119.82
C SER A 58 -57.37 56.32 118.77
N THR A 59 -56.97 57.52 119.19
CA THR A 59 -56.52 58.59 118.28
C THR A 59 -55.16 58.24 117.67
N THR A 60 -54.21 57.71 118.46
CA THR A 60 -52.92 57.26 117.93
C THR A 60 -53.04 56.06 116.98
N ARG A 61 -53.97 55.13 117.25
CA ARG A 61 -54.24 54.00 116.34
C ARG A 61 -54.83 54.46 115.01
N ALA A 62 -55.73 55.44 115.01
CA ALA A 62 -56.30 56.00 113.79
C ALA A 62 -55.24 56.73 112.93
N GLU A 63 -54.29 57.42 113.54
CA GLU A 63 -53.17 58.06 112.83
C GLU A 63 -52.19 57.05 112.21
N GLU A 64 -51.92 55.94 112.91
CA GLU A 64 -51.11 54.83 112.38
C GLU A 64 -51.79 54.10 111.22
N GLU A 65 -53.11 53.91 111.26
CA GLU A 65 -53.86 53.32 110.15
C GLU A 65 -53.96 54.24 108.93
N ALA A 66 -54.14 55.55 109.15
CA ALA A 66 -54.16 56.54 108.07
C ALA A 66 -52.82 56.64 107.33
N THR A 67 -51.70 56.54 108.06
CA THR A 67 -50.35 56.54 107.45
C THR A 67 -50.08 55.25 106.68
N LYS A 68 -50.49 54.08 107.20
CA LYS A 68 -50.41 52.80 106.46
C LYS A 68 -51.20 52.83 105.16
N GLN A 69 -52.46 53.28 105.19
CA GLN A 69 -53.27 53.40 103.97
C GLN A 69 -52.65 54.35 102.95
N LYS A 70 -52.05 55.46 103.39
CA LYS A 70 -51.38 56.40 102.49
C LYS A 70 -50.17 55.77 101.78
N THR A 71 -49.37 54.98 102.50
CA THR A 71 -48.25 54.24 101.89
C THR A 71 -48.70 53.15 100.93
N GLU A 72 -49.81 52.47 101.22
CA GLU A 72 -50.37 51.43 100.37
C GLU A 72 -50.94 52.03 99.07
N VAL A 73 -51.60 53.18 99.15
CA VAL A 73 -52.07 53.93 97.97
C VAL A 73 -50.89 54.41 97.10
N GLU A 74 -49.79 54.87 97.69
CA GLU A 74 -48.58 55.22 96.92
C GLU A 74 -47.91 54.01 96.28
N HIS A 75 -47.89 52.86 96.97
CA HIS A 75 -47.39 51.60 96.42
C HIS A 75 -48.22 51.15 95.22
N LEU A 76 -49.55 51.13 95.34
CA LEU A 76 -50.46 50.75 94.25
C LEU A 76 -50.35 51.69 93.05
N LYS A 77 -50.14 52.99 93.25
CA LYS A 77 -49.88 53.93 92.15
C LYS A 77 -48.58 53.60 91.40
N LYS A 78 -47.50 53.29 92.13
CA LYS A 78 -46.23 52.88 91.51
C LYS A 78 -46.37 51.56 90.74
N GLU A 79 -47.12 50.60 91.28
CA GLU A 79 -47.39 49.35 90.57
C GLU A 79 -48.24 49.54 89.32
N MET A 80 -49.24 50.44 89.37
CA MET A 80 -50.05 50.75 88.20
C MET A 80 -49.20 51.37 87.07
N GLU A 81 -48.33 52.33 87.38
CA GLU A 81 -47.42 52.93 86.39
C GLU A 81 -46.43 51.90 85.82
N ARG A 82 -45.90 51.00 86.66
CA ARG A 82 -45.02 49.91 86.21
C ARG A 82 -45.74 48.96 85.24
N LEU A 83 -46.97 48.55 85.57
CA LEU A 83 -47.77 47.68 84.70
C LEU A 83 -48.12 48.37 83.38
N LYS A 84 -48.39 49.68 83.41
CA LYS A 84 -48.67 50.47 82.20
C LYS A 84 -47.46 50.56 81.27
N GLY A 85 -46.25 50.67 81.82
CA GLY A 85 -45.00 50.56 81.06
C GLY A 85 -44.84 49.20 80.39
N ASN A 86 -45.02 48.11 81.14
CA ASN A 86 -44.91 46.75 80.61
C ASN A 86 -45.91 46.46 79.49
N VAL A 87 -47.14 46.98 79.59
CA VAL A 87 -48.16 46.82 78.54
C VAL A 87 -47.73 47.51 77.24
N LYS A 88 -47.17 48.72 77.34
CA LYS A 88 -46.63 49.44 76.16
C LYS A 88 -45.47 48.69 75.51
N ASP A 89 -44.54 48.18 76.32
CA ASP A 89 -43.39 47.43 75.81
C ASP A 89 -43.84 46.12 75.11
N GLU A 90 -44.85 45.44 75.65
CA GLU A 90 -45.44 44.26 75.01
C GLU A 90 -46.22 44.60 73.73
N GLU A 91 -46.91 45.74 73.67
CA GLU A 91 -47.52 46.24 72.43
C GLU A 91 -46.48 46.54 71.35
N GLU A 92 -45.37 47.19 71.69
CA GLU A 92 -44.29 47.45 70.74
C GLU A 92 -43.63 46.16 70.23
N LYS A 93 -43.43 45.16 71.09
CA LYS A 93 -42.93 43.84 70.68
C LYS A 93 -43.90 43.14 69.74
N ARG A 94 -45.21 43.20 70.00
CA ARG A 94 -46.24 42.64 69.11
C ARG A 94 -46.22 43.32 67.74
N VAL A 95 -46.12 44.65 67.69
CA VAL A 95 -46.03 45.38 66.42
C VAL A 95 -44.78 44.99 65.63
N LYS A 96 -43.62 44.90 66.29
CA LYS A 96 -42.36 44.44 65.66
C LYS A 96 -42.47 42.99 65.17
N ALA A 97 -43.06 42.09 65.95
CA ALA A 97 -43.28 40.70 65.56
C ALA A 97 -44.22 40.58 64.35
N VAL A 98 -45.32 41.36 64.32
CA VAL A 98 -46.23 41.40 63.17
C VAL A 98 -45.53 41.97 61.92
N GLY A 99 -44.68 42.99 62.08
CA GLY A 99 -43.85 43.52 60.99
C GLY A 99 -42.87 42.49 60.42
N LEU A 100 -42.20 41.73 61.30
CA LEU A 100 -41.32 40.63 60.90
C LEU A 100 -42.10 39.50 60.21
N LEU A 101 -43.26 39.11 60.72
CA LEU A 101 -44.11 38.10 60.06
C LEU A 101 -44.60 38.57 58.68
N LYS A 102 -44.92 39.85 58.52
CA LYS A 102 -45.30 40.42 57.22
C LYS A 102 -44.14 40.38 56.22
N THR A 103 -42.92 40.73 56.65
CA THR A 103 -41.74 40.66 55.79
C THR A 103 -41.34 39.23 55.45
N VAL A 104 -41.44 38.29 56.41
CA VAL A 104 -41.23 36.85 56.16
C VAL A 104 -42.26 36.32 55.19
N ARG A 105 -43.56 36.63 55.36
CA ARG A 105 -44.62 36.22 54.43
C ARG A 105 -44.38 36.77 53.02
N GLN A 106 -43.99 38.04 52.90
CA GLN A 106 -43.69 38.64 51.60
C GLN A 106 -42.47 38.01 50.93
N LYS A 107 -41.43 37.66 51.70
CA LYS A 107 -40.26 36.93 51.19
C LYS A 107 -40.62 35.50 50.79
N LEU A 108 -41.46 34.81 51.56
CA LEU A 108 -41.94 33.46 51.23
C LEU A 108 -42.73 33.46 49.93
N VAL A 109 -43.68 34.38 49.76
CA VAL A 109 -44.46 34.50 48.53
C VAL A 109 -43.58 34.85 47.32
N LYS A 110 -42.56 35.70 47.50
CA LYS A 110 -41.59 35.97 46.44
C LYS A 110 -40.76 34.74 46.10
N ALA A 111 -40.26 34.01 47.10
CA ALA A 111 -39.48 32.79 46.90
C ALA A 111 -40.31 31.67 46.26
N GLU A 112 -41.58 31.53 46.63
CA GLU A 112 -42.52 30.57 46.00
C GLU A 112 -42.75 30.94 44.53
N LYS A 113 -42.96 32.22 44.23
CA LYS A 113 -43.12 32.69 42.86
C LYS A 113 -41.85 32.50 42.03
N GLU A 114 -40.69 32.85 42.58
CA GLU A 114 -39.39 32.65 41.93
C GLU A 114 -39.12 31.15 41.70
N ARG A 115 -39.46 30.28 42.66
CA ARG A 115 -39.36 28.82 42.50
C ARG A 115 -40.28 28.33 41.38
N ASP A 116 -41.52 28.79 41.33
CA ASP A 116 -42.48 28.38 40.31
C ASP A 116 -42.09 28.87 38.91
N ASP A 117 -41.51 30.08 38.81
CA ASP A 117 -40.98 30.62 37.55
C ASP A 117 -39.74 29.83 37.10
N VAL A 118 -38.81 29.50 38.01
CA VAL A 118 -37.68 28.61 37.71
C VAL A 118 -38.14 27.22 37.27
N LEU A 119 -39.16 26.64 37.91
CA LEU A 119 -39.69 25.35 37.51
C LEU A 119 -40.30 25.39 36.10
N LYS A 120 -40.99 26.48 35.73
CA LYS A 120 -41.50 26.67 34.36
C LYS A 120 -40.37 26.82 33.34
N GLU A 121 -39.32 27.57 33.66
CA GLU A 121 -38.14 27.70 32.78
C GLU A 121 -37.43 26.36 32.61
N VAL A 122 -37.21 25.61 33.69
CA VAL A 122 -36.62 24.26 33.64
C VAL A 122 -37.49 23.33 32.79
N GLN A 123 -38.81 23.41 32.91
CA GLN A 123 -39.71 22.60 32.08
C GLN A 123 -39.64 23.01 30.60
N SER A 124 -39.61 24.32 30.31
CA SER A 124 -39.48 24.82 28.94
C SER A 124 -38.15 24.42 28.30
N VAL A 125 -37.04 24.49 29.04
CA VAL A 125 -35.73 24.03 28.58
C VAL A 125 -35.76 22.53 28.33
N LYS A 126 -36.30 21.72 29.26
CA LYS A 126 -36.43 20.28 29.06
C LYS A 126 -37.26 19.91 27.83
N ASP A 127 -38.34 20.62 27.56
CA ASP A 127 -39.20 20.36 26.40
C ASP A 127 -38.52 20.80 25.09
N LYS A 128 -37.74 21.89 25.11
CA LYS A 128 -36.87 22.28 23.98
C LYS A 128 -35.77 21.26 23.73
N ASP A 129 -35.04 20.85 24.77
CA ASP A 129 -33.97 19.86 24.70
C ASP A 129 -34.50 18.52 24.17
N LYS A 130 -35.68 18.09 24.62
CA LYS A 130 -36.36 16.89 24.07
C LYS A 130 -36.68 17.06 22.59
N GLY A 131 -37.22 18.22 22.20
CA GLY A 131 -37.54 18.51 20.80
C GLY A 131 -36.30 18.56 19.90
N GLU A 132 -35.20 19.13 20.38
CA GLU A 132 -33.92 19.13 19.66
C GLU A 132 -33.33 17.73 19.55
N LEU A 133 -33.39 16.93 20.63
CA LEU A 133 -32.94 15.54 20.61
C LEU A 133 -33.76 14.67 19.65
N GLU A 134 -35.08 14.90 19.56
CA GLU A 134 -35.95 14.22 18.60
C GLU A 134 -35.63 14.62 17.15
N LYS A 135 -35.37 15.90 16.89
CA LYS A 135 -34.91 16.38 15.56
C LYS A 135 -33.56 15.78 15.18
N GLU A 136 -32.59 15.80 16.09
CA GLU A 136 -31.27 15.22 15.85
C GLU A 136 -31.38 13.71 15.59
N ARG A 137 -32.27 13.01 16.30
CA ARG A 137 -32.56 11.59 16.03
C ARG A 137 -33.20 11.37 14.67
N ALA A 138 -34.13 12.23 14.25
CA ALA A 138 -34.75 12.16 12.93
C ALA A 138 -33.73 12.41 11.82
N GLU A 139 -32.91 13.46 11.93
CA GLU A 139 -31.83 13.77 10.99
C GLU A 139 -30.79 12.64 10.93
N LYS A 140 -30.40 12.07 12.07
CA LYS A 140 -29.53 10.89 12.11
C LYS A 140 -30.15 9.67 11.43
N ALA A 141 -31.46 9.48 11.55
CA ALA A 141 -32.16 8.39 10.88
C ALA A 141 -32.22 8.62 9.36
N ASP A 142 -32.46 9.84 8.92
CA ASP A 142 -32.51 10.19 7.49
C ASP A 142 -31.14 10.13 6.83
N LEU A 143 -30.09 10.62 7.49
CA LEU A 143 -28.71 10.47 7.03
C LEU A 143 -28.29 9.00 6.94
N LYS A 144 -28.71 8.15 7.88
CA LYS A 144 -28.47 6.71 7.80
C LYS A 144 -29.15 6.07 6.59
N ARG A 145 -30.43 6.41 6.34
CA ARG A 145 -31.16 5.94 5.15
C ARG A 145 -30.50 6.40 3.85
N GLU A 146 -30.02 7.64 3.80
CA GLU A 146 -29.33 8.18 2.64
C GLU A 146 -28.00 7.45 2.38
N ILE A 147 -27.22 7.17 3.44
CA ILE A 147 -26.00 6.36 3.36
C ILE A 147 -26.31 4.95 2.86
N GLU A 148 -27.35 4.30 3.39
CA GLU A 148 -27.78 2.97 2.95
C GLU A 148 -28.21 2.97 1.48
N ARG A 149 -28.96 3.99 1.03
CA ARG A 149 -29.34 4.15 -0.36
C ARG A 149 -28.13 4.33 -1.27
N MET A 150 -27.22 5.24 -0.94
CA MET A 150 -26.00 5.48 -1.70
C MET A 150 -25.10 4.24 -1.78
N ASN A 151 -25.03 3.47 -0.68
CA ASN A 151 -24.29 2.20 -0.67
C ASN A 151 -24.94 1.16 -1.59
N ALA A 152 -26.27 1.03 -1.57
CA ALA A 152 -27.00 0.12 -2.46
C ALA A 152 -26.85 0.52 -3.94
N GLU A 153 -26.93 1.81 -4.26
CA GLU A 153 -26.67 2.33 -5.61
C GLU A 153 -25.23 2.08 -6.07
N ARG A 154 -24.25 2.30 -5.18
CA ARG A 154 -22.85 1.99 -5.46
C ARG A 154 -22.63 0.49 -5.68
N GLU A 155 -23.25 -0.36 -4.86
CA GLU A 155 -23.12 -1.82 -4.99
C GLU A 155 -23.75 -2.33 -6.28
N THR A 156 -24.94 -1.83 -6.64
CA THR A 156 -25.60 -2.18 -7.91
C THR A 156 -24.79 -1.72 -9.12
N ALA A 157 -24.21 -0.51 -9.08
CA ALA A 157 -23.32 -0.02 -10.14
C ALA A 157 -22.04 -0.86 -10.27
N LEU A 158 -21.40 -1.22 -9.14
CA LEU A 158 -20.22 -2.08 -9.12
C LEU A 158 -20.54 -3.49 -9.65
N ASN A 159 -21.67 -4.06 -9.27
CA ASN A 159 -22.11 -5.37 -9.77
C ASN A 159 -22.45 -5.32 -11.27
N GLY A 160 -23.08 -4.24 -11.74
CA GLY A 160 -23.32 -4.01 -13.17
C GLY A 160 -22.03 -3.92 -13.97
N LEU A 161 -21.03 -3.18 -13.48
CA LEU A 161 -19.73 -3.04 -14.13
C LEU A 161 -18.95 -4.36 -14.14
N LYS A 162 -18.95 -5.11 -13.03
CA LYS A 162 -18.37 -6.46 -12.96
C LYS A 162 -19.02 -7.40 -13.97
N ALA A 163 -20.34 -7.44 -14.01
CA ALA A 163 -21.08 -8.28 -14.96
C ALA A 163 -20.81 -7.88 -16.43
N HIS A 164 -20.57 -6.61 -16.71
CA HIS A 164 -20.17 -6.14 -18.04
C HIS A 164 -18.77 -6.64 -18.40
N PHE A 165 -17.78 -6.47 -17.52
CA PHE A 165 -16.43 -6.98 -17.74
C PHE A 165 -16.40 -8.49 -17.88
N ASP A 166 -17.15 -9.22 -17.06
CA ASP A 166 -17.23 -10.69 -17.16
C ASP A 166 -17.80 -11.11 -18.53
N LYS A 167 -18.84 -10.42 -19.03
CA LYS A 167 -19.38 -10.66 -20.37
C LYS A 167 -18.38 -10.35 -21.48
N GLU A 168 -17.64 -9.24 -21.39
CA GLU A 168 -16.60 -8.88 -22.37
C GLU A 168 -15.45 -9.90 -22.38
N VAL A 169 -15.02 -10.35 -21.20
CA VAL A 169 -13.99 -11.38 -21.06
C VAL A 169 -14.44 -12.70 -21.68
N VAL A 170 -15.69 -13.11 -21.46
CA VAL A 170 -16.26 -14.31 -22.09
C VAL A 170 -16.35 -14.13 -23.61
N ALA A 171 -16.88 -13.00 -24.10
CA ALA A 171 -16.99 -12.73 -25.52
C ALA A 171 -15.63 -12.70 -26.24
N LEU A 172 -14.60 -12.11 -25.61
CA LEU A 172 -13.24 -12.14 -26.13
C LEU A 172 -12.68 -13.56 -26.17
N LYS A 173 -12.85 -14.34 -25.09
CA LYS A 173 -12.42 -15.74 -25.06
C LYS A 173 -13.09 -16.57 -26.15
N GLU A 174 -14.40 -16.44 -26.33
CA GLU A 174 -15.14 -17.13 -27.40
C GLU A 174 -14.66 -16.70 -28.79
N LYS A 175 -14.35 -15.41 -28.99
CA LYS A 175 -13.81 -14.91 -30.25
C LYS A 175 -12.44 -15.51 -30.54
N HIS A 176 -11.53 -15.50 -29.56
CA HIS A 176 -10.20 -16.11 -29.70
C HIS A 176 -10.29 -17.62 -29.92
N GLU A 177 -11.21 -18.32 -29.26
CA GLU A 177 -11.43 -19.75 -29.46
C GLU A 177 -11.95 -20.05 -30.87
N LYS A 178 -12.90 -19.25 -31.37
CA LYS A 178 -13.40 -19.33 -32.76
C LYS A 178 -12.30 -19.04 -33.78
N GLU A 179 -11.48 -18.01 -33.56
CA GLU A 179 -10.34 -17.68 -34.43
C GLU A 179 -9.29 -18.80 -34.44
N LEU A 180 -8.96 -19.36 -33.27
CA LEU A 180 -8.05 -20.51 -33.18
C LEU A 180 -8.61 -21.75 -33.87
N ALA A 181 -9.91 -22.03 -33.74
CA ALA A 181 -10.57 -23.13 -34.42
C ALA A 181 -10.57 -22.92 -35.95
N ALA A 182 -10.85 -21.70 -36.42
CA ALA A 182 -10.80 -21.35 -37.84
C ALA A 182 -9.39 -21.49 -38.42
N MET A 183 -8.36 -21.01 -37.70
CA MET A 183 -6.95 -21.16 -38.11
C MET A 183 -6.54 -22.63 -38.17
N LYS A 184 -6.93 -23.46 -37.19
CA LYS A 184 -6.67 -24.90 -37.22
C LYS A 184 -7.34 -25.57 -38.42
N SER A 185 -8.62 -25.27 -38.66
CA SER A 185 -9.34 -25.80 -39.82
C SER A 185 -8.71 -25.36 -41.15
N GLN A 186 -8.22 -24.12 -41.24
CA GLN A 186 -7.50 -23.64 -42.40
C GLN A 186 -6.18 -24.39 -42.62
N PHE A 187 -5.37 -24.57 -41.57
CA PHE A 187 -4.13 -25.33 -41.67
C PHE A 187 -4.36 -26.80 -42.00
N GLU A 188 -5.42 -27.42 -41.48
CA GLU A 188 -5.82 -28.77 -41.85
C GLU A 188 -6.22 -28.85 -43.33
N LEU A 189 -6.97 -27.88 -43.84
CA LEU A 189 -7.32 -27.79 -45.26
C LEU A 189 -6.07 -27.60 -46.13
N GLU A 190 -5.15 -26.69 -45.76
CA GLU A 190 -3.89 -26.48 -46.47
C GLU A 190 -2.98 -27.73 -46.44
N ALA A 191 -2.94 -28.45 -45.32
CA ALA A 191 -2.22 -29.72 -45.23
C ALA A 191 -2.84 -30.79 -46.14
N ILE A 192 -4.17 -30.86 -46.24
CA ILE A 192 -4.85 -31.80 -47.15
C ILE A 192 -4.63 -31.42 -48.62
N THR A 193 -4.73 -30.14 -48.98
CA THR A 193 -4.53 -29.68 -50.35
C THR A 193 -3.09 -29.90 -50.81
N THR A 194 -2.09 -29.59 -49.97
CA THR A 194 -0.68 -29.86 -50.26
C THR A 194 -0.38 -31.36 -50.32
N LYS A 195 -0.96 -32.17 -49.43
CA LYS A 195 -0.81 -33.64 -49.51
C LYS A 195 -1.41 -34.21 -50.79
N THR A 196 -2.58 -33.71 -51.22
CA THR A 196 -3.22 -34.16 -52.46
C THR A 196 -2.52 -33.66 -53.71
N SER A 197 -1.90 -32.47 -53.71
CA SER A 197 -1.07 -32.03 -54.83
C SER A 197 0.21 -32.87 -54.95
N LEU A 198 0.90 -33.14 -53.83
CA LEU A 198 2.08 -34.00 -53.81
C LEU A 198 1.75 -35.44 -54.23
N ALA A 199 0.60 -35.98 -53.82
CA ALA A 199 0.14 -37.29 -54.25
C ALA A 199 -0.08 -37.36 -55.77
N ARG A 200 -0.70 -36.33 -56.37
CA ARG A 200 -0.86 -36.23 -57.83
C ARG A 200 0.48 -36.12 -58.55
N ASP A 201 1.42 -35.34 -58.01
CA ASP A 201 2.75 -35.22 -58.61
C ASP A 201 3.53 -36.53 -58.57
N LEU A 202 3.40 -37.30 -57.48
CA LEU A 202 3.96 -38.65 -57.39
C LEU A 202 3.32 -39.61 -58.37
N GLU A 203 1.99 -39.57 -58.53
CA GLU A 203 1.27 -40.38 -59.52
C GLU A 203 1.73 -40.05 -60.95
N ASN A 204 1.80 -38.75 -61.29
CA ASN A 204 2.29 -38.28 -62.59
C ASN A 204 3.74 -38.72 -62.87
N LYS A 205 4.62 -38.63 -61.86
CA LYS A 205 6.00 -39.13 -61.97
C LYS A 205 6.03 -40.65 -62.11
N GLY A 206 5.17 -41.37 -61.41
CA GLY A 206 4.99 -42.81 -61.54
C GLY A 206 4.61 -43.21 -62.97
N LEU A 207 3.60 -42.54 -63.54
CA LEU A 207 3.19 -42.74 -64.94
C LEU A 207 4.34 -42.45 -65.91
N ARG A 208 5.10 -41.38 -65.68
CA ARG A 208 6.27 -41.06 -66.52
C ARG A 208 7.36 -42.13 -66.44
N ILE A 209 7.59 -42.70 -65.26
CA ILE A 209 8.54 -43.80 -65.07
C ILE A 209 8.05 -45.02 -65.83
N THR A 210 6.77 -45.41 -65.71
CA THR A 210 6.23 -46.57 -66.42
C THR A 210 6.30 -46.40 -67.94
N ASP A 211 6.05 -45.19 -68.45
CA ASP A 211 6.19 -44.88 -69.87
C ASP A 211 7.64 -45.03 -70.34
N LEU A 212 8.60 -44.48 -69.58
CA LEU A 212 10.03 -44.59 -69.90
C LEU A 212 10.52 -46.05 -69.82
N GLU A 213 10.07 -46.81 -68.84
CA GLU A 213 10.37 -48.24 -68.74
C GLU A 213 9.79 -49.04 -69.92
N SER A 214 8.59 -48.68 -70.39
CA SER A 214 8.01 -49.31 -71.58
C SER A 214 8.82 -49.00 -72.84
N LEU A 215 9.28 -47.76 -72.99
CA LEU A 215 10.12 -47.32 -74.11
C LEU A 215 11.48 -48.03 -74.11
N VAL A 216 12.10 -48.18 -72.93
CA VAL A 216 13.36 -48.93 -72.80
C VAL A 216 13.17 -50.38 -73.21
N ARG A 217 12.09 -51.03 -72.74
CA ARG A 217 11.78 -52.42 -73.14
C ARG A 217 11.54 -52.57 -74.63
N THR A 218 10.85 -51.61 -75.28
CA THR A 218 10.67 -51.65 -76.74
C THR A 218 11.99 -51.47 -77.47
N LEU A 219 12.84 -50.54 -77.04
CA LEU A 219 14.16 -50.31 -77.64
C LEU A 219 15.10 -51.51 -77.44
N GLU A 220 15.04 -52.18 -76.29
CA GLU A 220 15.76 -53.42 -76.04
C GLU A 220 15.31 -54.52 -77.01
N GLY A 221 13.99 -54.67 -77.21
CA GLY A 221 13.43 -55.61 -78.18
C GLY A 221 13.86 -55.30 -79.63
N GLU A 222 13.78 -54.04 -80.05
CA GLU A 222 14.26 -53.62 -81.39
C GLU A 222 15.76 -53.86 -81.56
N LYS A 223 16.57 -53.59 -80.53
CA LYS A 223 18.02 -53.84 -80.54
C LYS A 223 18.32 -55.34 -80.70
N ASP A 224 17.59 -56.20 -79.99
CA ASP A 224 17.73 -57.66 -80.11
C ASP A 224 17.29 -58.16 -81.50
N GLU A 225 16.19 -57.62 -82.04
CA GLU A 225 15.73 -57.94 -83.40
C GLU A 225 16.75 -57.52 -84.48
N PHE A 226 17.34 -56.33 -84.36
CA PHE A 226 18.42 -55.91 -85.26
C PHE A 226 19.67 -56.78 -85.13
N PHE A 227 19.98 -57.25 -83.93
CA PHE A 227 21.10 -58.14 -83.70
C PHE A 227 20.88 -59.52 -84.37
N ASP A 228 19.67 -60.08 -84.25
CA ASP A 228 19.29 -61.32 -84.92
C ASP A 228 19.32 -61.17 -86.45
N GLN A 229 18.81 -60.05 -86.99
CA GLN A 229 18.91 -59.74 -88.41
C GLN A 229 20.36 -59.64 -88.88
N LEU A 230 21.25 -59.01 -88.09
CA LEU A 230 22.67 -58.91 -88.40
C LEU A 230 23.33 -60.30 -88.43
N GLN A 231 23.03 -61.16 -87.45
CA GLN A 231 23.54 -62.53 -87.40
C GLN A 231 23.08 -63.35 -88.60
N LEU A 232 21.79 -63.25 -88.98
CA LEU A 232 21.26 -63.92 -90.17
C LEU A 232 21.97 -63.46 -91.44
N ARG A 233 22.15 -62.15 -91.62
CA ARG A 233 22.88 -61.59 -92.77
C ARG A 233 24.34 -62.02 -92.80
N GLN A 234 24.97 -62.12 -91.63
CA GLN A 234 26.33 -62.61 -91.53
C GLN A 234 26.42 -64.10 -91.91
N ALA A 235 25.49 -64.94 -91.45
CA ALA A 235 25.41 -66.35 -91.85
C ALA A 235 25.12 -66.52 -93.36
N GLU A 236 24.25 -65.70 -93.95
CA GLU A 236 24.01 -65.66 -95.39
C GLU A 236 25.29 -65.30 -96.17
N LEU A 237 26.02 -64.29 -95.69
CA LEU A 237 27.28 -63.84 -96.30
C LEU A 237 28.35 -64.93 -96.22
N GLU A 238 28.54 -65.55 -95.05
CA GLU A 238 29.48 -66.65 -94.85
C GLU A 238 29.12 -67.87 -95.73
N SER A 239 27.84 -68.20 -95.85
CA SER A 239 27.35 -69.25 -96.75
C SER A 239 27.63 -68.93 -98.22
N SER A 240 27.35 -67.70 -98.66
CA SER A 240 27.63 -67.26 -100.02
C SER A 240 29.13 -67.29 -100.34
N ARG A 241 29.97 -66.92 -99.37
CA ARG A 241 31.43 -66.97 -99.48
C ARG A 241 31.95 -68.40 -99.58
N SER A 242 31.45 -69.31 -98.74
CA SER A 242 31.79 -70.73 -98.82
C SER A 242 31.39 -71.34 -100.18
N ARG A 243 30.21 -70.98 -100.69
CA ARG A 243 29.77 -71.39 -102.04
C ARG A 243 30.67 -70.83 -103.14
N LEU A 244 31.09 -69.57 -103.04
CA LEU A 244 32.03 -68.96 -103.98
C LEU A 244 33.38 -69.68 -103.93
N GLU A 245 33.94 -69.93 -102.73
CA GLU A 245 35.20 -70.67 -102.57
C GLU A 245 35.09 -72.09 -103.16
N SER A 246 33.95 -72.77 -103.03
CA SER A 246 33.71 -74.07 -103.67
C SER A 246 33.63 -73.97 -105.20
N LEU A 247 32.98 -72.94 -105.75
CA LEU A 247 32.90 -72.73 -107.20
C LEU A 247 34.24 -72.34 -107.80
N GLU A 248 35.03 -71.52 -107.09
CA GLU A 248 36.41 -71.20 -107.44
C GLU A 248 37.26 -72.48 -107.44
N GLY A 249 37.14 -73.32 -106.42
CA GLY A 249 37.78 -74.64 -106.38
C GLY A 249 37.43 -75.52 -107.59
N GLN A 250 36.14 -75.65 -107.90
CA GLN A 250 35.69 -76.39 -109.10
C GLN A 250 36.22 -75.78 -110.39
N THR A 251 36.25 -74.45 -110.50
CA THR A 251 36.79 -73.75 -111.67
C THR A 251 38.27 -74.02 -111.83
N THR A 252 39.04 -74.00 -110.73
CA THR A 252 40.47 -74.35 -110.78
C THR A 252 40.68 -75.80 -111.19
N GLU A 253 39.87 -76.74 -110.71
CA GLU A 253 39.91 -78.14 -111.11
C GLU A 253 39.60 -78.33 -112.60
N PHE A 254 38.54 -77.68 -113.12
CA PHE A 254 38.26 -77.70 -114.56
C PHE A 254 39.38 -77.07 -115.39
N GLN A 255 40.03 -76.01 -114.89
CA GLN A 255 41.21 -75.45 -115.54
C GLN A 255 42.39 -76.43 -115.56
N TYR A 256 42.60 -77.21 -114.50
CA TYR A 256 43.60 -78.28 -114.48
C TYR A 256 43.25 -79.38 -115.48
N GLN A 257 42.01 -79.88 -115.48
CA GLN A 257 41.56 -80.90 -116.44
C GLN A 257 41.64 -80.42 -117.89
N LEU A 258 41.33 -79.16 -118.16
CA LEU A 258 41.44 -78.57 -119.50
C LEU A 258 42.91 -78.43 -119.92
N ARG A 259 43.81 -78.07 -119.00
CA ARG A 259 45.26 -78.10 -119.25
C ARG A 259 45.73 -79.51 -119.51
N GLU A 260 45.39 -80.48 -118.69
CA GLU A 260 45.76 -81.88 -118.87
C GLU A 260 45.22 -82.46 -120.19
N ALA A 261 43.97 -82.16 -120.55
CA ALA A 261 43.40 -82.55 -121.83
C ALA A 261 44.10 -81.86 -123.01
N ASN A 262 44.45 -80.58 -122.89
CA ASN A 262 45.25 -79.86 -123.89
C ASN A 262 46.66 -80.44 -124.00
N ASP A 263 47.30 -80.79 -122.88
CA ASP A 263 48.61 -81.44 -122.85
C ASP A 263 48.53 -82.83 -123.47
N ARG A 264 47.44 -83.58 -123.23
CA ARG A 264 47.18 -84.87 -123.88
C ARG A 264 46.90 -84.72 -125.37
N ILE A 265 46.16 -83.69 -125.80
CA ILE A 265 45.97 -83.37 -127.22
C ILE A 265 47.31 -82.96 -127.83
N ALA A 266 48.12 -82.17 -127.13
CA ALA A 266 49.44 -81.75 -127.58
C ALA A 266 50.37 -82.96 -127.71
N LEU A 267 50.39 -83.87 -126.73
CA LEU A 267 51.11 -85.14 -126.78
C LEU A 267 50.61 -86.03 -127.91
N LEU A 268 49.30 -86.20 -128.11
CA LEU A 268 48.77 -86.96 -129.23
C LEU A 268 49.07 -86.29 -130.58
N THR A 269 49.09 -84.97 -130.63
CA THR A 269 49.46 -84.20 -131.83
C THR A 269 50.95 -84.32 -132.08
N GLU A 270 51.77 -84.30 -131.02
CA GLU A 270 53.21 -84.55 -131.05
C GLU A 270 53.46 -85.97 -131.49
N GLU A 271 52.89 -87.00 -130.87
CA GLU A 271 52.91 -88.42 -131.28
C GLU A 271 52.36 -88.66 -132.68
N LEU A 272 51.41 -87.87 -133.18
CA LEU A 272 50.94 -87.95 -134.57
C LEU A 272 51.93 -87.25 -135.49
N SER A 273 52.47 -86.10 -135.05
CA SER A 273 53.55 -85.39 -135.73
C SER A 273 54.86 -86.15 -135.69
N ASP A 274 55.06 -87.02 -134.70
CA ASP A 274 56.16 -87.94 -134.44
C ASP A 274 55.85 -89.26 -135.09
N ALA A 275 54.62 -89.74 -135.23
CA ALA A 275 54.34 -90.83 -136.14
C ALA A 275 54.57 -90.37 -137.59
N ARG A 276 54.28 -89.10 -137.92
CA ARG A 276 54.61 -88.45 -139.19
C ARG A 276 56.10 -88.11 -139.30
N ARG A 277 56.73 -87.66 -138.22
CA ARG A 277 58.16 -87.37 -138.11
C ARG A 277 58.89 -88.68 -138.03
N GLU A 278 58.80 -89.58 -137.08
CA GLU A 278 59.25 -90.99 -137.16
C GLU A 278 58.89 -91.73 -138.49
N GLN A 279 57.89 -91.27 -139.29
CA GLN A 279 57.74 -91.62 -140.72
C GLN A 279 58.68 -90.82 -141.68
N GLU A 280 58.94 -89.53 -141.47
CA GLU A 280 59.98 -88.65 -142.07
C GLU A 280 61.41 -88.71 -141.42
N THR A 281 61.57 -89.32 -140.25
CA THR A 281 62.56 -89.10 -139.18
C THR A 281 62.71 -90.33 -138.26
N LYS A 282 62.20 -91.51 -138.67
CA LYS A 282 63.09 -92.70 -138.67
C LYS A 282 64.40 -92.39 -139.40
N ALA A 283 64.41 -91.31 -140.19
CA ALA A 283 65.59 -90.63 -140.68
C ALA A 283 66.41 -89.83 -139.64
N LEU A 284 65.88 -89.13 -138.63
CA LEU A 284 66.69 -88.13 -137.89
C LEU A 284 66.18 -87.82 -136.46
N SER A 285 67.03 -88.09 -135.48
CA SER A 285 66.77 -88.21 -134.03
C SER A 285 66.99 -86.95 -133.16
N ILE A 286 66.69 -87.10 -131.85
CA ILE A 286 67.32 -86.51 -130.60
C ILE A 286 66.55 -85.38 -129.89
N GLY A 287 66.40 -85.55 -128.56
CA GLY A 287 65.56 -84.79 -127.61
C GLY A 287 66.13 -83.50 -126.99
N PRO A 288 65.54 -82.99 -125.89
CA PRO A 288 65.50 -81.56 -125.58
C PRO A 288 66.63 -81.04 -124.67
N SER A 289 66.81 -79.71 -124.74
CA SER A 289 67.95 -78.90 -124.30
C SER A 289 67.74 -78.23 -122.93
N ALA A 290 68.84 -77.88 -122.26
CA ALA A 290 68.92 -77.36 -120.89
C ALA A 290 68.23 -76.00 -120.62
N GLU A 291 67.80 -75.24 -121.64
CA GLU A 291 67.18 -73.91 -121.46
C GLU A 291 65.76 -73.97 -120.83
N GLU A 292 65.00 -75.04 -121.09
CA GLU A 292 63.65 -75.20 -120.52
C GLU A 292 63.68 -75.42 -119.01
N VAL A 293 64.69 -76.15 -118.51
CA VAL A 293 64.89 -76.37 -117.08
C VAL A 293 65.16 -75.06 -116.35
N SER A 294 65.94 -74.16 -116.97
CA SER A 294 66.24 -72.83 -116.38
C SER A 294 65.00 -71.93 -116.30
N ARG A 295 64.08 -72.03 -117.27
CA ARG A 295 62.86 -71.21 -117.30
C ARG A 295 61.87 -71.61 -116.21
N LEU A 296 61.74 -72.90 -115.94
CA LEU A 296 60.85 -73.43 -114.90
C LEU A 296 61.32 -73.02 -113.50
N LEU A 297 62.63 -73.00 -113.24
CA LEU A 297 63.17 -72.57 -111.96
C LEU A 297 62.85 -71.09 -111.67
N SER A 298 63.09 -70.21 -112.64
CA SER A 298 62.83 -68.77 -112.49
C SER A 298 61.34 -68.46 -112.26
N ALA A 299 60.43 -69.20 -112.91
CA ALA A 299 59.00 -69.06 -112.69
C ALA A 299 58.55 -69.52 -111.29
N ALA A 300 59.20 -70.54 -110.72
CA ALA A 300 58.93 -70.99 -109.36
C ALA A 300 59.44 -69.97 -108.32
N GLU A 301 60.66 -69.44 -108.50
CA GLU A 301 61.24 -68.39 -107.65
C GLU A 301 60.36 -67.14 -107.61
N GLY A 302 59.86 -66.68 -108.77
CA GLY A 302 58.96 -65.52 -108.83
C GLY A 302 57.63 -65.70 -108.09
N LYS A 303 57.07 -66.91 -108.07
CA LYS A 303 55.85 -67.22 -107.31
C LYS A 303 56.08 -67.24 -105.81
N TYR A 304 57.23 -67.74 -105.36
CA TYR A 304 57.56 -67.73 -103.94
C TYR A 304 57.89 -66.32 -103.46
N GLU A 305 58.58 -65.51 -104.26
CA GLU A 305 58.88 -64.12 -103.90
C GLU A 305 57.61 -63.27 -103.82
N SER A 306 56.65 -63.43 -104.74
CA SER A 306 55.35 -62.74 -104.64
C SER A 306 54.58 -63.17 -103.40
N ARG A 307 54.58 -64.47 -103.07
CA ARG A 307 53.91 -64.98 -101.87
C ARG A 307 54.56 -64.46 -100.58
N ILE A 308 55.88 -64.37 -100.55
CA ILE A 308 56.62 -63.81 -99.42
C ILE A 308 56.29 -62.30 -99.27
N SER A 309 56.23 -61.56 -100.37
CA SER A 309 55.84 -60.14 -100.38
C SER A 309 54.40 -59.95 -99.84
N ASP A 310 53.45 -60.76 -100.29
CA ASP A 310 52.06 -60.73 -99.80
C ASP A 310 51.97 -61.02 -98.30
N LEU A 311 52.71 -62.00 -97.80
CA LEU A 311 52.75 -62.34 -96.38
C LEU A 311 53.39 -61.21 -95.55
N ARG A 312 54.46 -60.58 -96.04
CA ARG A 312 55.08 -59.41 -95.40
C ARG A 312 54.10 -58.23 -95.34
N ASN A 313 53.37 -57.98 -96.43
CA ASN A 313 52.35 -56.91 -96.45
C ASN A 313 51.22 -57.18 -95.46
N ARG A 314 50.72 -58.43 -95.38
CA ARG A 314 49.71 -58.80 -94.38
C ARG A 314 50.21 -58.67 -92.94
N LEU A 315 51.46 -59.07 -92.68
CA LEU A 315 52.09 -58.90 -91.37
C LEU A 315 52.11 -57.43 -90.98
N ASN A 316 52.60 -56.56 -91.87
CA ASN A 316 52.66 -55.11 -91.62
C ASN A 316 51.28 -54.50 -91.36
N THR A 317 50.24 -54.95 -92.06
CA THR A 317 48.86 -54.49 -91.82
C THR A 317 48.38 -54.89 -90.43
N ILE A 318 48.60 -56.15 -90.02
CA ILE A 318 48.20 -56.64 -88.68
C ILE A 318 48.98 -55.91 -87.58
N GLU A 319 50.28 -55.67 -87.77
CA GLU A 319 51.10 -54.90 -86.82
C GLU A 319 50.57 -53.48 -86.67
N ARG A 320 50.21 -52.82 -87.77
CA ARG A 320 49.60 -51.49 -87.73
C ARG A 320 48.24 -51.50 -87.02
N GLU A 321 47.37 -52.45 -87.31
CA GLU A 321 46.07 -52.59 -86.63
C GLU A 321 46.24 -52.84 -85.13
N ARG A 322 47.25 -53.62 -84.74
CA ARG A 322 47.62 -53.85 -83.33
C ARG A 322 48.09 -52.55 -82.67
N GLU A 323 48.99 -51.80 -83.30
CA GLU A 323 49.47 -50.51 -82.79
C GLU A 323 48.33 -49.49 -82.64
N GLU A 324 47.44 -49.41 -83.63
CA GLU A 324 46.24 -48.57 -83.58
C GLU A 324 45.30 -49.00 -82.44
N GLY A 325 45.10 -50.30 -82.26
CA GLY A 325 44.33 -50.85 -81.14
C GLY A 325 44.93 -50.49 -79.77
N ASP A 326 46.23 -50.72 -79.59
CA ASP A 326 46.96 -50.39 -78.36
C ASP A 326 46.90 -48.87 -78.06
N ALA A 327 47.00 -48.03 -79.08
CA ALA A 327 46.87 -46.58 -78.95
C ALA A 327 45.45 -46.14 -78.54
N LEU A 328 44.41 -46.74 -79.13
CA LEU A 328 43.01 -46.48 -78.79
C LEU A 328 42.70 -46.91 -77.35
N TRP A 329 43.18 -48.07 -76.91
CA TRP A 329 43.01 -48.54 -75.54
C TRP A 329 43.75 -47.65 -74.54
N SER A 330 44.99 -47.26 -74.86
CA SER A 330 45.78 -46.33 -74.03
C SER A 330 45.05 -44.99 -73.86
N ARG A 331 44.46 -44.46 -74.94
CA ARG A 331 43.66 -43.23 -74.89
C ARG A 331 42.40 -43.39 -74.04
N LYS A 332 41.62 -44.45 -74.28
CA LYS A 332 40.41 -44.74 -73.47
C LYS A 332 40.72 -44.91 -71.99
N LEU A 333 41.81 -45.58 -71.66
CA LEU A 333 42.25 -45.77 -70.28
C LEU A 333 42.65 -44.44 -69.63
N ALA A 334 43.39 -43.58 -70.36
CA ALA A 334 43.75 -42.26 -69.89
C ALA A 334 42.51 -41.37 -69.66
N ASP A 335 41.53 -41.41 -70.56
CA ASP A 335 40.27 -40.67 -70.41
C ASP A 335 39.47 -41.17 -69.20
N LYS A 336 39.37 -42.48 -69.00
CA LYS A 336 38.73 -43.07 -67.81
C LYS A 336 39.45 -42.72 -66.51
N SER A 337 40.78 -42.66 -66.52
CA SER A 337 41.54 -42.19 -65.35
C SER A 337 41.20 -40.74 -65.01
N ARG A 338 41.14 -39.86 -66.01
CA ARG A 338 40.76 -38.45 -65.80
C ARG A 338 39.34 -38.30 -65.29
N GLU A 339 38.40 -39.09 -65.83
CA GLU A 339 37.02 -39.13 -65.34
C GLU A 339 36.98 -39.56 -63.87
N LEU A 340 37.69 -40.63 -63.50
CA LEU A 340 37.76 -41.09 -62.11
C LEU A 340 38.36 -40.03 -61.18
N ASP A 341 39.41 -39.34 -61.60
CA ASP A 341 40.04 -38.30 -60.79
C ASP A 341 39.12 -37.07 -60.64
N SER A 342 38.42 -36.66 -61.70
CA SER A 342 37.42 -35.58 -61.60
C SER A 342 36.24 -35.95 -60.70
N LEU A 343 35.77 -37.20 -60.73
CA LEU A 343 34.73 -37.68 -59.81
C LEU A 343 35.23 -37.71 -58.36
N LYS A 344 36.48 -38.09 -58.11
CA LYS A 344 37.09 -38.02 -56.77
C LYS A 344 37.16 -36.58 -56.27
N ASP A 345 37.53 -35.63 -57.12
CA ASP A 345 37.60 -34.21 -56.76
C ASP A 345 36.21 -33.63 -56.43
N ILE A 346 35.20 -34.00 -57.21
CA ILE A 346 33.80 -33.64 -56.93
C ILE A 346 33.34 -34.27 -55.60
N LEU A 347 33.66 -35.54 -55.35
CA LEU A 347 33.30 -36.21 -54.11
C LEU A 347 33.97 -35.56 -52.89
N ASN A 348 35.26 -35.25 -52.99
CA ASN A 348 36.03 -34.61 -51.94
C ASN A 348 35.54 -33.19 -51.66
N SER A 349 35.24 -32.40 -52.69
CA SER A 349 34.67 -31.06 -52.53
C SER A 349 33.25 -31.11 -51.95
N SER A 350 32.42 -32.07 -52.35
CA SER A 350 31.10 -32.31 -51.74
C SER A 350 31.21 -32.71 -50.27
N ALA A 351 32.18 -33.56 -49.91
CA ALA A 351 32.43 -33.97 -48.54
C ALA A 351 32.87 -32.79 -47.66
N ARG A 352 33.85 -31.99 -48.12
CA ARG A 352 34.29 -30.77 -47.42
C ARG A 352 33.17 -29.75 -47.28
N SER A 353 32.35 -29.57 -48.31
CA SER A 353 31.18 -28.69 -48.25
C SER A 353 30.19 -29.16 -47.19
N ARG A 354 29.91 -30.47 -47.11
CA ARG A 354 29.05 -31.04 -46.06
C ARG A 354 29.62 -30.85 -44.66
N GLU A 355 30.92 -31.04 -44.49
CA GLU A 355 31.61 -30.80 -43.21
C GLU A 355 31.48 -29.33 -42.79
N GLN A 356 31.77 -28.39 -43.69
CA GLN A 356 31.60 -26.95 -43.43
C GLN A 356 30.15 -26.58 -43.10
N GLN A 357 29.16 -27.16 -43.79
CA GLN A 357 27.76 -26.94 -43.47
C GLN A 357 27.40 -27.53 -42.09
N SER A 358 27.95 -28.67 -41.72
CA SER A 358 27.76 -29.27 -40.39
C SER A 358 28.33 -28.36 -39.30
N GLU A 359 29.56 -27.87 -39.47
CA GLU A 359 30.19 -26.91 -38.54
C GLU A 359 29.37 -25.63 -38.42
N ASN A 360 28.89 -25.08 -39.54
CA ASN A 360 28.03 -23.89 -39.53
C ASN A 360 26.72 -24.13 -38.78
N VAL A 361 26.10 -25.31 -38.96
CA VAL A 361 24.88 -25.68 -38.25
C VAL A 361 25.15 -25.83 -36.75
N GLU A 362 26.29 -26.39 -36.37
CA GLU A 362 26.69 -26.51 -34.96
C GLU A 362 26.94 -25.14 -34.33
N ALA A 363 27.69 -24.26 -34.99
CA ALA A 363 27.90 -22.88 -34.53
C ALA A 363 26.58 -22.09 -34.41
N LEU A 364 25.65 -22.26 -35.35
CA LEU A 364 24.33 -21.63 -35.27
C LEU A 364 23.48 -22.19 -34.12
N LYS A 365 23.60 -23.49 -33.80
CA LYS A 365 22.92 -24.08 -32.64
C LYS A 365 23.47 -23.52 -31.33
N GLU A 366 24.78 -23.41 -31.21
CA GLU A 366 25.43 -22.80 -30.03
C GLU A 366 24.98 -21.36 -29.83
N GLU A 367 24.92 -20.56 -30.92
CA GLU A 367 24.46 -19.17 -30.84
C GLU A 367 22.96 -19.09 -30.48
N ILE A 368 22.13 -19.99 -31.00
CA ILE A 368 20.72 -20.08 -30.62
C ILE A 368 20.57 -20.37 -29.13
N ASP A 369 21.35 -21.31 -28.59
CA ASP A 369 21.26 -21.69 -27.18
C ASP A 369 21.78 -20.56 -26.28
N ARG A 370 22.85 -19.88 -26.68
CA ARG A 370 23.32 -18.66 -26.00
C ARG A 370 22.26 -17.56 -25.99
N LEU A 371 21.62 -17.28 -27.12
CA LEU A 371 20.56 -16.28 -27.21
C LEU A 371 19.34 -16.65 -26.35
N LYS A 372 18.99 -17.94 -26.24
CA LYS A 372 17.93 -18.40 -25.33
C LYS A 372 18.30 -18.14 -23.87
N GLU A 373 19.54 -18.40 -23.48
CA GLU A 373 20.03 -18.11 -22.12
C GLU A 373 19.98 -16.62 -21.81
N GLU A 374 20.40 -15.76 -22.75
CA GLU A 374 20.33 -14.30 -22.61
C GLU A 374 18.88 -13.79 -22.50
N VAL A 375 17.95 -14.38 -23.26
CA VAL A 375 16.51 -14.08 -23.16
C VAL A 375 15.97 -14.49 -21.80
N MET A 376 16.30 -15.68 -21.30
CA MET A 376 15.85 -16.13 -19.97
C MET A 376 16.41 -15.23 -18.85
N ALA A 377 17.68 -14.87 -18.91
CA ALA A 377 18.30 -13.96 -17.96
C ALA A 377 17.62 -12.57 -17.98
N SER A 378 17.31 -12.06 -19.17
CA SER A 378 16.58 -10.80 -19.34
C SER A 378 15.16 -10.86 -18.78
N GLN A 379 14.44 -11.96 -19.01
CA GLN A 379 13.10 -12.18 -18.44
C GLN A 379 13.14 -12.22 -16.92
N LEU A 380 14.14 -12.89 -16.32
CA LEU A 380 14.32 -12.92 -14.88
C LEU A 380 14.54 -11.50 -14.33
N ARG A 381 15.40 -10.71 -14.99
CA ARG A 381 15.67 -9.32 -14.60
C ARG A 381 14.44 -8.41 -14.72
N ILE A 382 13.60 -8.61 -15.75
CA ILE A 382 12.33 -7.90 -15.89
C ILE A 382 11.38 -8.26 -14.75
N SER A 383 11.31 -9.55 -14.37
CA SER A 383 10.47 -9.99 -13.26
C SER A 383 10.91 -9.38 -11.93
N ASP A 384 12.21 -9.36 -11.65
CA ASP A 384 12.77 -8.74 -10.45
C ASP A 384 12.49 -7.23 -10.41
N MET A 385 12.72 -6.51 -11.52
CA MET A 385 12.40 -5.07 -11.59
C MET A 385 10.90 -4.79 -11.41
N ARG A 386 10.00 -5.68 -11.88
CA ARG A 386 8.56 -5.55 -11.62
C ARG A 386 8.25 -5.68 -10.14
N THR A 387 8.80 -6.69 -9.46
CA THR A 387 8.60 -6.84 -8.00
C THR A 387 9.13 -5.65 -7.21
N GLN A 388 10.27 -5.08 -7.62
CA GLN A 388 10.82 -3.87 -7.01
C GLN A 388 9.93 -2.65 -7.26
N ALA A 389 9.35 -2.52 -8.46
CA ALA A 389 8.40 -1.45 -8.78
C ALA A 389 7.11 -1.56 -7.94
N ASP A 390 6.57 -2.78 -7.79
CA ASP A 390 5.39 -3.03 -6.95
C ASP A 390 5.67 -2.67 -5.49
N HIS A 391 6.83 -3.08 -4.96
CA HIS A 391 7.23 -2.70 -3.60
C HIS A 391 7.40 -1.18 -3.44
N ALA A 392 8.00 -0.50 -4.42
CA ALA A 392 8.13 0.95 -4.40
C ALA A 392 6.75 1.66 -4.41
N MET A 393 5.78 1.15 -5.17
CA MET A 393 4.41 1.67 -5.16
C MET A 393 3.72 1.48 -3.80
N GLU A 394 3.91 0.34 -3.15
CA GLU A 394 3.36 0.10 -1.80
C GLU A 394 3.93 1.11 -0.78
N VAL A 395 5.24 1.34 -0.82
CA VAL A 395 5.91 2.33 0.02
C VAL A 395 5.41 3.75 -0.29
N GLU A 396 5.27 4.11 -1.56
CA GLU A 396 4.74 5.41 -1.98
C GLU A 396 3.30 5.62 -1.47
N ASN A 397 2.45 4.59 -1.58
CA ASN A 397 1.08 4.64 -1.07
C ASN A 397 1.04 4.78 0.45
N GLY A 398 1.92 4.07 1.16
CA GLY A 398 2.10 4.22 2.61
C GLY A 398 2.49 5.64 3.01
N LEU A 399 3.46 6.24 2.31
CA LEU A 399 3.90 7.61 2.54
C LEU A 399 2.79 8.63 2.21
N LYS A 400 2.05 8.42 1.11
CA LYS A 400 0.88 9.26 0.76
C LYS A 400 -0.17 9.25 1.88
N SER A 401 -0.50 8.08 2.42
CA SER A 401 -1.42 7.95 3.55
C SER A 401 -0.91 8.70 4.80
N GLN A 402 0.39 8.60 5.09
CA GLN A 402 0.98 9.34 6.21
C GLN A 402 0.93 10.86 5.99
N VAL A 403 1.18 11.33 4.77
CA VAL A 403 1.07 12.75 4.42
C VAL A 403 -0.36 13.24 4.58
N THR A 404 -1.37 12.46 4.14
CA THR A 404 -2.77 12.84 4.34
C THR A 404 -3.14 12.91 5.81
N ASP A 405 -2.67 11.96 6.63
CA ASP A 405 -2.92 11.96 8.07
C ASP A 405 -2.27 13.15 8.78
N LEU A 406 -1.02 13.46 8.43
CA LEU A 406 -0.30 14.61 8.96
C LEU A 406 -0.99 15.93 8.54
N THR A 407 -1.45 16.01 7.29
CA THR A 407 -2.19 17.18 6.79
C THR A 407 -3.49 17.38 7.56
N ALA A 408 -4.23 16.31 7.84
CA ALA A 408 -5.44 16.37 8.66
C ALA A 408 -5.14 16.83 10.09
N ARG A 409 -4.05 16.35 10.71
CA ARG A 409 -3.60 16.79 12.04
C ARG A 409 -3.21 18.27 12.05
N VAL A 410 -2.48 18.73 11.03
CA VAL A 410 -2.10 20.14 10.89
C VAL A 410 -3.35 21.01 10.77
N SER A 411 -4.33 20.61 9.95
CA SER A 411 -5.60 21.34 9.80
C SER A 411 -6.37 21.42 11.13
N ALA A 412 -6.47 20.32 11.89
CA ALA A 412 -7.11 20.31 13.20
C ALA A 412 -6.40 21.24 14.21
N LEU A 413 -5.05 21.23 14.22
CA LEU A 413 -4.27 22.14 15.07
C LEU A 413 -4.44 23.60 14.66
N GLN A 414 -4.50 23.91 13.37
CA GLN A 414 -4.77 25.26 12.86
C GLN A 414 -6.13 25.75 13.33
N GLN A 415 -7.17 24.92 13.26
CA GLN A 415 -8.50 25.25 13.75
C GLN A 415 -8.51 25.54 15.27
N LEU A 416 -7.81 24.73 16.07
CA LEU A 416 -7.66 24.98 17.51
C LEU A 416 -6.94 26.31 17.81
N VAL A 417 -5.94 26.67 17.00
CA VAL A 417 -5.25 27.96 17.12
C VAL A 417 -6.17 29.13 16.76
N GLU A 418 -6.98 29.00 15.71
CA GLU A 418 -7.97 30.02 15.32
C GLU A 418 -9.04 30.20 16.40
N ASP A 419 -9.59 29.10 16.93
CA ASP A 419 -10.53 29.13 18.05
C ASP A 419 -9.91 29.79 19.29
N GLY A 420 -8.63 29.47 19.57
CA GLY A 420 -7.87 30.09 20.66
C GLY A 420 -7.71 31.61 20.48
N LYS A 421 -7.35 32.06 19.28
CA LYS A 421 -7.25 33.49 18.94
C LYS A 421 -8.60 34.19 19.04
N ALA A 422 -9.69 33.55 18.60
CA ALA A 422 -11.04 34.09 18.70
C ALA A 422 -11.46 34.29 20.17
N ARG A 423 -11.21 33.29 21.03
CA ARG A 423 -11.45 33.41 22.48
C ARG A 423 -10.58 34.49 23.12
N GLU A 424 -9.31 34.58 22.75
CA GLU A 424 -8.42 35.64 23.25
C GLU A 424 -8.92 37.03 22.85
N ALA A 425 -9.37 37.21 21.60
CA ALA A 425 -9.95 38.47 21.13
C ALA A 425 -11.24 38.82 21.90
N GLN A 426 -12.12 37.85 22.15
CA GLN A 426 -13.31 38.02 22.98
C GLN A 426 -12.96 38.45 24.41
N LEU A 427 -11.99 37.79 25.06
CA LEU A 427 -11.52 38.14 26.39
C LEU A 427 -10.91 39.53 26.45
N ARG A 428 -10.11 39.93 25.44
CA ARG A 428 -9.56 41.29 25.33
C ARG A 428 -10.68 42.33 25.22
N ALA A 429 -11.69 42.06 24.39
CA ALA A 429 -12.86 42.94 24.25
C ALA A 429 -13.62 43.06 25.59
N HIS A 430 -13.88 41.94 26.26
CA HIS A 430 -14.54 41.92 27.57
C HIS A 430 -13.74 42.69 28.63
N ASN A 431 -12.41 42.53 28.66
CA ASN A 431 -11.54 43.26 29.58
C ASN A 431 -11.55 44.77 29.29
N LYS A 432 -11.62 45.18 28.01
CA LYS A 432 -11.76 46.59 27.61
C LYS A 432 -13.09 47.16 28.14
N THR A 433 -14.20 46.45 27.95
CA THR A 433 -15.51 46.84 28.47
C THR A 433 -15.49 47.00 29.99
N LEU A 434 -14.91 46.03 30.72
CA LEU A 434 -14.77 46.10 32.18
C LEU A 434 -13.91 47.28 32.64
N ARG A 435 -12.82 47.61 31.91
CA ARG A 435 -12.01 48.80 32.21
C ARG A 435 -12.79 50.09 31.97
N GLU A 436 -13.62 50.16 30.93
CA GLU A 436 -14.49 51.30 30.66
C GLU A 436 -15.58 51.45 31.71
N GLU A 437 -16.20 50.35 32.14
CA GLU A 437 -17.15 50.31 33.25
C GLU A 437 -16.48 50.73 34.56
N LEU A 438 -15.28 50.22 34.86
CA LEU A 438 -14.52 50.64 36.04
C LEU A 438 -14.21 52.14 36.00
N ARG A 439 -13.82 52.70 34.86
CA ARG A 439 -13.64 54.15 34.71
C ARG A 439 -14.93 54.92 34.92
N LYS A 440 -16.08 54.42 34.43
CA LYS A 440 -17.40 55.03 34.65
C LYS A 440 -17.80 54.98 36.13
N VAL A 441 -17.57 53.85 36.81
CA VAL A 441 -17.80 53.68 38.25
C VAL A 441 -16.86 54.59 39.05
N GLN A 442 -15.57 54.66 38.71
CA GLN A 442 -14.63 55.58 39.33
C GLN A 442 -15.02 57.04 39.09
N SER A 443 -15.46 57.41 37.88
CA SER A 443 -15.91 58.77 37.60
C SER A 443 -17.20 59.12 38.34
N SER A 444 -18.12 58.17 38.51
CA SER A 444 -19.35 58.38 39.29
C SER A 444 -19.07 58.39 40.80
N ALA A 445 -18.14 57.58 41.29
CA ALA A 445 -17.63 57.63 42.66
C ALA A 445 -16.91 58.96 42.94
N ALA A 446 -16.06 59.44 42.03
CA ALA A 446 -15.42 60.75 42.13
C ALA A 446 -16.43 61.89 42.06
N LEU A 447 -17.52 61.75 41.29
CA LEU A 447 -18.62 62.72 41.27
C LEU A 447 -19.40 62.74 42.60
N LEU A 448 -19.62 61.56 43.20
CA LEU A 448 -20.23 61.39 44.52
C LEU A 448 -19.33 61.90 45.66
N GLU A 449 -18.01 61.76 45.51
CA GLU A 449 -17.01 62.28 46.45
C GLU A 449 -16.88 63.80 46.34
N ARG A 450 -17.05 64.37 45.14
CA ARG A 450 -17.11 65.83 44.90
C ARG A 450 -18.41 66.49 45.40
N GLN A 451 -19.41 65.69 45.77
CA GLN A 451 -20.70 66.15 46.33
C GLN A 451 -20.80 66.03 47.86
N ARG A 452 -19.74 65.59 48.55
CA ARG A 452 -19.66 65.59 50.02
C ARG A 452 -18.64 66.63 50.49
N ASN A 453 -19.06 67.44 51.47
CA ASN A 453 -18.29 68.53 52.08
C ASN A 453 -16.84 68.12 52.46
N PRO A 454 -15.89 69.06 52.43
CA PRO A 454 -14.52 68.83 52.87
C PRO A 454 -14.46 68.85 54.40
N GLY A 455 -14.03 67.76 55.01
CA GLY A 455 -13.72 67.76 56.44
C GLY A 455 -13.81 66.39 57.09
N VAL A 456 -12.71 65.99 57.74
CA VAL A 456 -12.53 64.83 58.63
C VAL A 456 -12.36 63.51 57.85
N GLY A 457 -11.22 62.84 57.77
CA GLY A 457 -10.01 62.79 58.61
C GLY A 457 -9.68 61.31 58.89
N TYR A 458 -8.40 60.92 58.83
CA TYR A 458 -7.82 59.60 59.15
C TYR A 458 -8.09 58.52 58.07
N TRP A 459 -7.13 57.91 57.39
CA TRP A 459 -5.83 57.40 57.82
C TRP A 459 -4.82 57.40 56.67
N ALA A 460 -3.69 58.07 56.87
CA ALA A 460 -2.44 57.77 56.18
C ALA A 460 -1.54 57.06 57.18
N SER A 461 -0.91 55.95 56.80
CA SER A 461 0.51 55.70 57.13
C SER A 461 1.02 54.32 56.76
N ARG A 462 2.32 54.33 56.42
CA ARG A 462 3.34 53.26 56.47
C ARG A 462 3.52 52.40 55.23
N GLN A 463 4.24 52.95 54.25
CA GLN A 463 5.70 52.85 54.13
C GLN A 463 6.40 51.48 54.35
N ASP A 464 7.11 51.11 53.29
CA ASP A 464 8.45 50.50 53.19
C ASP A 464 8.68 48.98 52.98
N PRO A 465 9.80 48.64 52.29
CA PRO A 465 10.02 47.41 51.52
C PRO A 465 10.92 46.40 52.26
N ASN A 466 11.19 45.28 51.58
CA ASN A 466 12.14 44.20 51.90
C ASN A 466 11.77 43.27 53.05
N GLY A 467 12.02 41.98 52.82
CA GLY A 467 12.22 41.01 53.90
C GLY A 467 11.61 39.64 53.64
N ASP A 468 12.38 38.82 52.95
CA ASP A 468 12.46 37.36 53.04
C ASP A 468 11.68 36.65 54.16
N LYS A 469 11.11 35.49 53.80
CA LYS A 469 11.26 34.21 54.51
C LYS A 469 10.62 33.06 53.72
N SER A 470 11.46 32.30 53.01
CA SER A 470 11.32 30.83 52.93
C SER A 470 11.66 30.22 54.30
N PRO A 471 11.21 28.99 54.67
CA PRO A 471 11.97 27.80 54.28
C PRO A 471 11.19 26.47 54.11
N ARG A 472 11.65 25.68 53.13
CA ARG A 472 12.13 24.28 53.19
C ARG A 472 11.25 23.15 53.75
N SER A 473 11.07 22.13 52.92
CA SER A 473 11.82 20.85 52.95
C SER A 473 11.53 20.08 51.64
N SER A 474 12.46 19.74 50.74
CA SER A 474 13.72 18.96 50.82
C SER A 474 13.53 17.48 51.12
N ILE A 475 13.73 16.62 50.11
CA ILE A 475 14.80 15.59 50.02
C ILE A 475 14.72 15.03 48.56
N ASP A 476 15.67 15.19 47.64
CA ASP A 476 17.12 14.92 47.51
C ASP A 476 17.47 13.57 46.88
N GLY A 477 18.46 13.61 45.97
CA GLY A 477 19.24 12.47 45.46
C GLY A 477 19.48 12.53 43.94
N ARG A 478 20.37 13.41 43.45
CA ARG A 478 21.77 13.13 42.99
C ARG A 478 21.83 12.37 41.64
N ASP A 479 22.49 12.85 40.58
CA ASP A 479 23.90 13.24 40.56
C ASP A 479 24.29 14.32 39.51
N SER A 480 25.17 15.19 39.99
CA SER A 480 26.24 16.04 39.43
C SER A 480 26.29 16.59 37.97
N PRO A 481 26.67 17.88 37.80
CA PRO A 481 26.81 18.61 36.54
C PRO A 481 28.27 18.82 36.11
N SER A 482 28.48 19.20 34.84
CA SER A 482 29.66 19.96 34.39
C SER A 482 29.33 20.84 33.19
N ARG A 483 29.78 22.09 33.28
CA ARG A 483 29.85 23.15 32.25
C ARG A 483 31.36 23.46 32.08
N PRO A 484 31.83 24.40 31.25
CA PRO A 484 31.67 24.68 29.80
C PRO A 484 33.01 24.46 29.04
N SER A 485 33.02 24.46 27.70
CA SER A 485 34.06 25.11 26.86
C SER A 485 33.89 24.84 25.37
N SER A 486 34.46 25.77 24.61
CA SER A 486 34.66 25.92 23.17
C SER A 486 35.01 24.66 22.36
N PRO A 487 34.89 24.72 21.01
CA PRO A 487 34.86 23.57 20.13
C PRO A 487 36.28 23.12 19.77
N ALA A 488 36.57 21.83 19.96
CA ALA A 488 37.71 21.19 19.33
C ALA A 488 37.43 19.70 19.09
N LEU A 489 37.42 19.35 17.81
CA LEU A 489 38.00 18.15 17.20
C LEU A 489 37.92 16.82 17.98
N SER A 490 37.01 15.97 17.54
CA SER A 490 37.18 14.51 17.45
C SER A 490 36.22 14.00 16.37
N GLN A 491 36.68 13.83 15.13
CA GLN A 491 37.04 12.52 14.59
C GLN A 491 35.98 11.45 14.84
N SER A 492 34.89 11.54 14.08
CA SER A 492 34.17 10.38 13.55
C SER A 492 33.75 10.80 12.15
N ASP A 493 34.38 10.16 11.17
CA ASP A 493 34.38 10.50 9.76
C ASP A 493 33.02 10.95 9.24
N GLU A 494 33.02 12.06 8.51
CA GLU A 494 32.00 12.32 7.50
C GLU A 494 31.89 11.05 6.68
N GLU A 495 30.79 10.31 6.85
CA GLU A 495 30.48 9.15 6.05
C GLU A 495 30.14 9.68 4.66
N ILE A 496 31.20 9.99 3.91
CA ILE A 496 31.18 10.37 2.51
C ILE A 496 30.35 9.28 1.85
N ASN A 497 29.19 9.65 1.33
CA ASN A 497 28.30 8.70 0.69
C ASN A 497 29.02 8.11 -0.53
N VAL A 498 29.67 6.96 -0.32
CA VAL A 498 30.59 6.31 -1.26
C VAL A 498 29.85 5.98 -2.55
N GLU A 499 28.54 5.74 -2.45
CA GLU A 499 27.66 5.44 -3.56
C GLU A 499 27.41 6.67 -4.45
N TYR A 500 27.23 7.85 -3.85
CA TYR A 500 27.16 9.11 -4.59
C TYR A 500 28.48 9.42 -5.30
N LEU A 501 29.61 9.28 -4.60
CA LEU A 501 30.92 9.53 -5.19
C LEU A 501 31.24 8.52 -6.31
N ARG A 502 30.85 7.24 -6.13
CA ARG A 502 30.98 6.19 -7.15
C ARG A 502 30.19 6.54 -8.41
N ASN A 503 28.94 6.99 -8.26
CA ASN A 503 28.10 7.35 -9.40
C ASN A 503 28.63 8.57 -10.15
N VAL A 504 29.09 9.60 -9.42
CA VAL A 504 29.74 10.76 -10.04
C VAL A 504 31.01 10.34 -10.79
N ILE A 505 31.89 9.54 -10.18
CA ILE A 505 33.12 9.06 -10.83
C ILE A 505 32.80 8.23 -12.09
N LEU A 506 31.80 7.34 -12.04
CA LEU A 506 31.38 6.54 -13.19
C LEU A 506 30.85 7.40 -14.34
N GLN A 507 30.05 8.43 -14.04
CA GLN A 507 29.53 9.37 -15.03
C GLN A 507 30.66 10.14 -15.74
N PHE A 508 31.72 10.51 -15.02
CA PHE A 508 32.90 11.15 -15.61
C PHE A 508 33.78 10.17 -16.43
N LEU A 509 33.76 8.86 -16.14
CA LEU A 509 34.49 7.84 -16.90
C LEU A 509 33.76 7.42 -18.18
N GLU A 510 32.43 7.45 -18.16
CA GLU A 510 31.55 7.14 -19.29
C GLU A 510 31.77 8.12 -20.47
N HIS A 511 31.98 9.40 -20.18
CA HIS A 511 32.30 10.40 -21.20
C HIS A 511 33.81 10.65 -21.31
N LYS A 512 34.43 10.22 -22.43
CA LYS A 512 35.90 10.32 -22.63
C LYS A 512 36.46 11.73 -22.48
N GLU A 513 35.69 12.74 -22.87
CA GLU A 513 36.07 14.16 -22.88
C GLU A 513 36.09 14.79 -21.48
N MET A 514 35.39 14.17 -20.52
CA MET A 514 35.25 14.67 -19.15
C MET A 514 36.32 14.10 -18.19
N ARG A 515 37.04 13.08 -18.62
CA ARG A 515 38.08 12.41 -17.83
C ARG A 515 39.22 13.34 -17.38
N PRO A 516 39.72 14.32 -18.18
CA PRO A 516 40.75 15.25 -17.69
C PRO A 516 40.26 16.11 -16.52
N HIS A 517 38.96 16.44 -16.49
CA HIS A 517 38.33 17.17 -15.40
C HIS A 517 38.23 16.31 -14.14
N LEU A 518 37.90 15.03 -14.28
CA LEU A 518 37.90 14.07 -13.18
C LEU A 518 39.30 13.91 -12.57
N VAL A 519 40.35 13.79 -13.40
CA VAL A 519 41.74 13.69 -12.90
C VAL A 519 42.12 14.96 -12.13
N ARG A 520 41.70 16.15 -12.58
CA ARG A 520 41.95 17.42 -11.88
C ARG A 520 41.24 17.47 -10.51
N ILE A 521 39.98 17.04 -10.46
CA ILE A 521 39.19 17.02 -9.22
C ILE A 521 39.76 15.98 -8.25
N LEU A 522 40.02 14.75 -8.69
CA LEU A 522 40.64 13.70 -7.88
C LEU A 522 42.04 14.07 -7.40
N SER A 523 42.84 14.75 -8.24
CA SER A 523 44.16 15.27 -7.84
C SER A 523 44.06 16.28 -6.69
N THR A 524 42.95 17.02 -6.61
CA THR A 524 42.73 18.03 -5.55
C THR A 524 42.22 17.38 -4.28
N ILE A 525 41.26 16.43 -4.40
CA ILE A 525 40.66 15.73 -3.26
C ILE A 525 41.65 14.76 -2.62
N LEU A 526 42.33 13.95 -3.43
CA LEU A 526 43.29 12.93 -2.99
C LEU A 526 44.73 13.44 -2.88
N ARG A 527 44.94 14.76 -3.10
CA ARG A 527 46.23 15.46 -2.95
C ARG A 527 47.39 14.79 -3.70
N PHE A 528 47.19 14.48 -4.98
CA PHE A 528 48.26 13.91 -5.81
C PHE A 528 49.46 14.85 -5.91
N THR A 529 50.64 14.27 -5.96
CA THR A 529 51.86 15.02 -6.25
C THR A 529 51.86 15.50 -7.70
N PRO A 530 52.53 16.63 -8.03
CA PRO A 530 52.58 17.16 -9.39
C PRO A 530 53.19 16.19 -10.44
N GLN A 531 53.90 15.15 -10.01
CA GLN A 531 54.42 14.08 -10.86
C GLN A 531 53.34 13.02 -11.14
N GLU A 532 52.55 12.65 -10.14
CA GLU A 532 51.42 11.71 -10.27
C GLU A 532 50.30 12.28 -11.15
N THR A 533 49.95 13.56 -10.97
CA THR A 533 48.96 14.25 -11.80
C THR A 533 49.42 14.31 -13.26
N ARG A 534 50.69 14.61 -13.53
CA ARG A 534 51.25 14.61 -14.89
C ARG A 534 51.21 13.21 -15.53
N ARG A 535 51.53 12.16 -14.76
CA ARG A 535 51.47 10.77 -15.23
C ARG A 535 50.04 10.35 -15.58
N LEU A 536 49.05 10.73 -14.76
CA LEU A 536 47.64 10.37 -14.99
C LEU A 536 47.02 11.16 -16.14
N VAL A 537 47.31 12.45 -16.26
CA VAL A 537 46.85 13.27 -17.40
C VAL A 537 47.44 12.79 -18.72
N SER A 538 48.66 12.23 -18.74
CA SER A 538 49.26 11.68 -19.98
C SER A 538 48.62 10.37 -20.48
N LYS A 539 47.76 9.75 -19.68
CA LYS A 539 47.08 8.47 -20.00
C LYS A 539 45.58 8.60 -20.26
N VAL A 540 45.03 9.79 -20.05
CA VAL A 540 43.64 10.16 -20.29
C VAL A 540 43.55 10.92 -21.59
#